data_AF-A0A1V0NFH5-F1
#
_entry.id   AF-A0A1V0NFH5-F1
#
_cell.length_a   1.000
_cell.length_b   1.000
_cell.length_c   1.000
_cell.angle_alpha   90.00
_cell.angle_beta   90.00
_cell.angle_gamma   90.00
#
_symmetry.space_group_name_H-M   'P 1'
#
loop_
_entity.id
_entity.type
_entity.pdbx_description
1 polymer ?
#
loop_
_entity_poly.entity_id
_entity_poly.type
_entity_poly.pdbx_seq_one_letter_code
_entity_poly.pdbx_strand_id
1 'polypeptide(L)'
;MAYKVNFKDVKTVGLETSPVADSLAGLRANEARYFWNKYKFEYLTYPAHEKADEVALFEKILLEERNLKFQQKYSKLLSMKMMNSIGLNSITKTVWF
;
A
#
# COMPACT_ATOMS: atom_id res chain seq x y z
N MET A 1 -7.80 -9.54 6.66
CA MET A 1 -6.71 -10.51 6.61
C MET A 1 -5.68 -9.99 5.62
N ALA A 2 -4.39 -10.22 5.88
CA ALA A 2 -3.33 -9.84 4.95
C ALA A 2 -3.49 -10.56 3.60
N TYR A 3 -3.37 -9.84 2.49
CA TYR A 3 -3.30 -10.43 1.15
C TYR A 3 -1.87 -10.32 0.61
N LYS A 4 -1.26 -11.49 0.38
CA LYS A 4 0.05 -11.61 -0.28
C LYS A 4 -0.12 -11.45 -1.78
N VAL A 5 0.56 -10.45 -2.34
CA VAL A 5 0.51 -10.18 -3.77
C VAL A 5 1.39 -11.16 -4.52
N ASN A 6 0.79 -11.85 -5.48
CA ASN A 6 1.54 -12.64 -6.44
C ASN A 6 1.81 -11.80 -7.70
N PHE A 7 3.06 -11.51 -7.99
CA PHE A 7 3.43 -10.76 -9.20
C PHE A 7 3.41 -11.61 -10.48
N LYS A 8 3.32 -12.95 -10.37
CA LYS A 8 3.17 -13.87 -11.52
C LYS A 8 1.72 -14.04 -11.95
N ASP A 9 0.80 -13.90 -11.01
CA ASP A 9 -0.64 -14.07 -11.20
C ASP A 9 -1.34 -12.83 -10.63
N VAL A 10 -1.54 -11.84 -11.50
CA VAL A 10 -2.07 -10.52 -11.14
C VAL A 10 -3.56 -10.66 -10.84
N LYS A 11 -3.95 -10.37 -9.60
CA LYS A 11 -5.35 -10.42 -9.15
C LYS A 11 -5.80 -9.10 -8.56
N THR A 12 -7.09 -8.83 -8.71
CA THR A 12 -7.75 -7.63 -8.20
C THR A 12 -8.13 -7.72 -6.72
N VAL A 13 -7.73 -8.78 -5.99
CA VAL A 13 -8.17 -9.05 -4.61
C VAL A 13 -8.15 -7.80 -3.72
N GLY A 14 -9.36 -7.36 -3.36
CA GLY A 14 -9.64 -6.21 -2.50
C GLY A 14 -9.75 -4.86 -3.21
N LEU A 15 -9.69 -4.85 -4.55
CA LEU A 15 -9.89 -3.70 -5.43
C LEU A 15 -11.22 -3.79 -6.21
N GLU A 16 -12.08 -4.77 -5.94
CA GLU A 16 -13.22 -5.11 -6.82
C GLU A 16 -14.26 -4.00 -6.94
N THR A 17 -14.27 -3.08 -5.97
CA THR A 17 -15.18 -1.92 -5.97
C THR A 17 -14.64 -0.77 -6.81
N SER A 18 -13.38 -0.83 -7.27
CA SER A 18 -12.75 0.23 -8.04
C SER A 18 -13.06 0.07 -9.53
N PRO A 19 -13.43 1.15 -10.25
CA PRO A 19 -13.61 1.09 -11.70
C PRO A 19 -12.30 0.86 -12.46
N VAL A 20 -11.14 1.00 -11.79
CA VAL A 20 -9.80 0.82 -12.35
C VAL A 20 -9.03 -0.31 -11.65
N ALA A 21 -9.75 -1.34 -11.18
CA ALA A 21 -9.20 -2.45 -10.41
C ALA A 21 -8.02 -3.15 -11.11
N ASP A 22 -8.11 -3.42 -12.41
CA ASP A 22 -7.08 -4.12 -13.17
C ASP A 22 -5.76 -3.34 -13.23
N SER A 23 -5.84 -2.03 -13.49
CA SER A 23 -4.67 -1.16 -13.53
C SER A 23 -3.99 -1.06 -12.17
N LEU A 24 -4.77 -0.93 -11.09
CA LEU A 24 -4.27 -0.90 -9.72
C LEU A 24 -3.63 -2.25 -9.33
N ALA A 25 -4.23 -3.37 -9.72
CA ALA A 25 -3.67 -4.70 -9.51
C ALA A 25 -2.33 -4.87 -10.24
N GLY A 26 -2.21 -4.33 -11.47
CA GLY A 26 -0.96 -4.30 -12.23
C GLY A 26 0.14 -3.50 -11.55
N LEU A 27 -0.16 -2.29 -11.07
CA LEU A 27 0.78 -1.47 -10.29
C LEU A 27 1.26 -2.22 -9.04
N ARG A 28 0.32 -2.82 -8.31
CA ARG A 28 0.61 -3.59 -7.11
C ARG A 28 1.49 -4.82 -7.39
N ALA A 29 1.27 -5.50 -8.51
CA ALA A 29 2.12 -6.61 -8.95
C ALA A 29 3.54 -6.14 -9.32
N ASN A 30 3.67 -4.97 -9.96
CA ASN A 30 4.97 -4.37 -10.27
C ASN A 30 5.78 -4.07 -9.00
N GLU A 31 5.14 -3.51 -7.97
CA GLU A 31 5.77 -3.28 -6.68
C GLU A 31 6.19 -4.59 -6.01
N ALA A 32 5.30 -5.58 -5.96
CA ALA A 32 5.60 -6.89 -5.39
C ALA A 32 6.82 -7.55 -6.08
N ARG A 33 6.91 -7.45 -7.41
CA ARG A 33 8.07 -7.91 -8.18
C ARG A 33 9.34 -7.16 -7.79
N TYR A 34 9.28 -5.84 -7.66
CA TYR A 34 10.43 -5.03 -7.26
C TYR A 34 10.95 -5.42 -5.88
N PHE A 35 10.07 -5.55 -4.89
CA PHE A 35 10.46 -5.93 -3.52
C PHE A 35 11.03 -7.35 -3.46
N TRP A 36 10.45 -8.30 -4.19
CA TRP A 36 10.99 -9.65 -4.28
C TRP A 36 12.37 -9.69 -4.95
N ASN A 37 12.55 -8.98 -6.05
CA ASN A 37 13.81 -8.98 -6.78
C ASN A 37 14.92 -8.31 -5.97
N LYS A 38 14.64 -7.14 -5.40
CA LYS A 38 15.65 -6.32 -4.72
C LYS A 38 15.93 -6.73 -3.28
N TYR A 39 14.88 -7.05 -2.52
CA TYR A 39 14.99 -7.27 -1.07
C TYR A 39 14.60 -8.68 -0.62
N LYS A 40 14.09 -9.52 -1.55
CA LYS A 40 13.55 -10.86 -1.22
C LYS A 40 12.45 -10.78 -0.15
N PHE A 41 11.67 -9.70 -0.19
CA PHE A 41 10.61 -9.42 0.75
C PHE A 41 9.23 -9.73 0.14
N GLU A 42 8.34 -10.29 0.95
CA GLU A 42 6.97 -10.58 0.54
C GLU A 42 6.10 -9.34 0.65
N TYR A 43 5.49 -8.93 -0.45
CA TYR A 43 4.62 -7.76 -0.46
C TYR A 43 3.21 -8.15 -0.02
N LEU A 44 2.83 -7.67 1.17
CA LEU A 44 1.51 -7.87 1.78
C LEU A 44 0.71 -6.57 1.75
N THR A 45 -0.61 -6.65 1.61
CA THR A 45 -1.47 -5.52 1.96
C THR A 45 -2.52 -5.93 2.97
N TYR A 46 -3.07 -4.91 3.61
CA TYR A 46 -4.09 -5.04 4.62
C TYR A 46 -5.31 -4.20 4.23
N PRO A 47 -6.51 -4.64 4.61
CA PRO A 47 -7.64 -3.76 4.63
C PRO A 47 -7.38 -2.55 5.52
N ALA A 48 -7.78 -1.36 5.07
CA ALA A 48 -7.53 -0.11 5.78
C ALA A 48 -8.12 -0.13 7.21
N HIS A 49 -9.27 -0.78 7.41
CA HIS A 49 -9.91 -0.88 8.72
C HIS A 49 -9.14 -1.75 9.72
N GLU A 50 -8.34 -2.72 9.27
CA GLU A 50 -7.49 -3.53 10.15
C GLU A 50 -6.27 -2.74 10.65
N LYS A 51 -6.04 -1.57 10.05
CA LYS A 51 -4.83 -0.78 10.20
C LYS A 51 -5.14 0.70 10.44
N ALA A 52 -6.20 0.96 11.19
CA ALA A 52 -6.73 2.30 11.44
C ALA A 52 -5.70 3.27 12.05
N ASP A 53 -4.82 2.80 12.94
CA ASP A 53 -3.81 3.66 13.59
C ASP A 53 -2.76 4.17 12.58
N GLU A 54 -2.26 3.28 11.74
CA GLU A 54 -1.26 3.61 10.74
C GLU A 54 -1.86 4.49 9.62
N VAL A 55 -3.13 4.25 9.31
CA VAL A 55 -3.94 5.08 8.41
C VAL A 55 -4.10 6.51 8.97
N ALA A 56 -4.44 6.67 10.24
CA ALA A 56 -4.56 7.97 10.91
C ALA A 56 -3.22 8.71 10.97
N LEU A 57 -2.12 7.98 11.20
CA LEU A 57 -0.77 8.54 11.13
C LEU A 57 -0.47 9.12 9.73
N PHE A 58 -0.87 8.40 8.68
CA PHE A 58 -0.66 8.84 7.30
C PHE A 58 -1.45 10.12 6.98
N GLU A 59 -2.72 10.19 7.41
CA GLU A 59 -3.55 11.39 7.31
C GLU A 59 -2.92 12.60 7.99
N LYS A 60 -2.39 12.40 9.19
CA LYS A 60 -1.69 13.44 9.95
C LYS A 60 -0.48 13.96 9.17
N ILE A 61 0.38 13.06 8.68
CA ILE A 61 1.58 13.43 7.91
C ILE A 61 1.22 14.17 6.62
N LEU A 62 0.20 13.70 5.88
CA LEU A 62 -0.25 14.35 4.66
C LEU A 62 -0.74 15.78 4.91
N LEU A 63 -1.48 15.98 6.01
CA LEU A 63 -1.97 17.29 6.38
C LEU A 63 -0.82 18.21 6.82
N GLU A 64 0.05 17.74 7.71
CA GLU A 64 1.10 18.56 8.31
C GLU A 64 2.23 18.88 7.34
N GLU A 65 2.68 17.92 6.52
CA GLU A 65 3.83 18.13 5.63
C GLU A 65 3.46 18.65 4.25
N ARG A 66 2.24 18.35 3.77
CA ARG A 66 1.85 18.58 2.38
C ARG A 66 0.55 19.35 2.24
N ASN A 67 -0.13 19.66 3.35
CA ASN A 67 -1.46 20.27 3.36
C ASN A 67 -2.46 19.52 2.47
N LEU A 68 -2.38 18.18 2.47
CA LEU A 68 -3.25 17.29 1.71
C LEU A 68 -4.24 16.59 2.64
N LYS A 69 -5.47 16.38 2.15
CA LYS A 69 -6.51 15.58 2.81
C LYS A 69 -7.13 14.63 1.80
N PHE A 70 -7.48 13.42 2.24
CA PHE A 70 -8.26 12.51 1.41
C PHE A 70 -9.66 13.06 1.19
N GLN A 71 -10.14 13.05 -0.06
CA GLN A 71 -11.51 13.44 -0.39
C GLN A 71 -12.53 12.35 -0.04
N GLN A 72 -12.11 11.08 -0.02
CA GLN A 72 -12.98 9.94 0.23
C GLN A 72 -12.53 9.18 1.47
N LYS A 73 -13.50 8.69 2.24
CA LYS A 73 -13.25 7.81 3.39
C LYS A 73 -12.70 6.47 2.89
N TYR A 74 -11.64 5.97 3.53
CA TYR A 74 -10.89 4.76 3.16
C TYR A 74 -11.77 3.62 2.64
N SER A 75 -11.78 3.40 1.32
CA SER A 75 -12.80 2.54 0.72
C SER A 75 -12.46 1.05 0.77
N LYS A 76 -11.21 0.62 1.00
CA LYS A 76 -10.91 -0.69 1.63
C LYS A 76 -9.46 -1.08 1.83
N LEU A 77 -8.47 -0.53 1.13
CA LEU A 77 -7.08 -1.03 1.23
C LEU A 77 -6.10 0.11 1.47
N LEU A 78 -5.21 -0.07 2.45
CA LEU A 78 -3.97 0.69 2.51
C LEU A 78 -2.85 -0.26 2.05
N SER A 79 -2.11 0.13 1.01
CA SER A 79 -0.76 -0.42 0.85
C SER A 79 0.09 0.20 1.93
N MET A 80 0.53 -0.62 2.88
CA MET A 80 1.27 -0.13 4.02
C MET A 80 2.57 -0.88 4.14
N LYS A 81 3.64 -0.11 4.08
CA LYS A 81 5.01 -0.60 4.09
C LYS A 81 5.50 -0.58 5.54
N MET A 82 5.30 -1.67 6.27
CA MET A 82 5.95 -1.87 7.57
C MET A 82 7.42 -2.22 7.32
N MET A 83 8.30 -1.21 7.37
CA MET A 83 9.74 -1.41 7.36
C MET A 83 10.27 -1.24 8.80
N ASN A 84 10.01 -2.24 9.64
CA ASN A 84 10.66 -2.37 10.95
C ASN A 84 11.42 -3.70 11.00
N SER A 85 12.71 -3.68 10.66
CA SER A 85 13.69 -4.62 11.22
C SER A 85 15.16 -4.29 10.90
N ILE A 86 15.46 -3.28 10.08
CA ILE A 86 16.84 -2.91 9.77
C ILE A 86 16.95 -1.41 9.87
N GLY A 87 17.72 -0.92 10.85
CA GLY A 87 17.88 0.49 11.21
C GLY A 87 18.45 1.35 10.10
N LEU A 88 17.64 1.62 9.07
CA LEU A 88 17.91 2.52 7.98
C LEU A 88 16.77 3.52 7.90
N ASN A 89 17.02 4.71 8.44
CA ASN A 89 16.31 5.94 8.13
C ASN A 89 16.26 6.14 6.62
N SER A 90 15.24 5.59 5.95
CA SER A 90 14.93 5.92 4.57
C SER A 90 13.42 5.81 4.37
N ILE A 91 12.76 6.93 4.63
CA ILE A 91 11.44 7.25 4.11
C ILE A 91 11.59 7.24 2.58
N THR A 92 11.43 6.07 1.96
CA THR A 92 11.36 5.97 0.51
C THR A 92 9.95 6.35 0.11
N LYS A 93 9.77 7.66 -0.15
CA LYS A 93 8.61 8.26 -0.81
C LYS A 93 8.26 7.46 -2.06
N THR A 94 7.12 6.79 -2.05
CA THR A 94 6.31 6.62 -3.26
C THR A 94 4.87 6.42 -2.81
N VAL A 95 4.06 7.47 -2.95
CA VAL A 95 2.60 7.40 -2.86
C VAL A 95 2.12 7.23 -4.29
N TRP A 96 1.53 6.08 -4.61
CA TRP A 96 0.77 5.89 -5.84
C TRP A 96 -0.71 6.04 -5.49
N PHE A 97 -1.36 6.99 -6.16
CA PHE A 97 -2.82 7.18 -6.17
C PHE A 97 -3.51 6.00 -6.86
#